data_AF-A0A6I3BWN0-F1
#
_entry.id   AF-A0A6I3BWN0-F1
#
_cell.length_a   1.000
_cell.length_b   1.000
_cell.length_c   1.000
_cell.angle_alpha   90.00
_cell.angle_beta   90.00
_cell.angle_gamma   90.00
#
_symmetry.space_group_name_H-M   'P 1'
#
loop_
_entity.id
_entity.type
_entity.pdbx_description
1 polymer ?
#
loop_
_entity_poly.entity_id
_entity_poly.type
_entity_poly.pdbx_seq_one_letter_code
_entity_poly.pdbx_strand_id
1 'polypeptide(L)'
;MTIAESIVGGARSESPLWAASLREVPEWEPIFGDLVPEAIALGLETVYEAYLVHYGDGRLFAPADPDEAVLLGDYLYAHGLVRIAEAGGVPAVAVMAELIATCASLRAAGERGDATAWVEAARGLGGTPDDAQISAAISRHSARVAS
;
A
#
# COMPACT_ATOMS: atom_id res chain seq x y z
N MET A 1 -15.13 0.74 11.91
CA MET A 1 -14.82 1.11 10.52
C MET A 1 -13.67 0.23 10.08
N THR A 2 -13.79 -0.44 8.94
CA THR A 2 -12.74 -1.31 8.39
C THR A 2 -11.58 -0.46 7.84
N ILE A 3 -10.44 -1.10 7.55
CA ILE A 3 -9.31 -0.43 6.87
C ILE A 3 -9.76 0.15 5.52
N ALA A 4 -10.46 -0.64 4.71
CA ALA A 4 -11.00 -0.20 3.41
C ALA A 4 -11.90 1.03 3.54
N GLU A 5 -12.87 1.00 4.46
CA GLU A 5 -13.77 2.13 4.70
C GLU A 5 -13.01 3.39 5.13
N SER A 6 -11.92 3.23 5.89
CA SER A 6 -11.08 4.34 6.33
C SER A 6 -10.29 4.98 5.19
N ILE A 7 -9.74 4.16 4.29
CA ILE A 7 -9.02 4.64 3.10
C ILE A 7 -9.98 5.37 2.16
N VAL A 8 -11.12 4.74 1.84
CA VAL A 8 -12.17 5.31 0.97
C VAL A 8 -12.75 6.59 1.57
N GLY A 9 -13.03 6.59 2.88
CA GLY A 9 -13.55 7.75 3.59
C GLY A 9 -12.61 8.95 3.50
N GLY A 10 -11.31 8.74 3.74
CA GLY A 10 -10.29 9.79 3.63
C GLY A 10 -10.20 10.35 2.21
N ALA A 11 -10.12 9.48 1.20
CA ALA A 11 -10.08 9.89 -0.21
C ALA A 11 -11.32 10.72 -0.61
N ARG A 12 -12.52 10.29 -0.22
CA ARG A 12 -13.76 11.02 -0.49
C ARG A 12 -13.81 12.40 0.17
N SER A 13 -13.31 12.51 1.40
CA SER A 13 -13.27 13.79 2.10
C SER A 13 -12.24 14.75 1.52
N GLU A 14 -11.13 14.22 0.98
CA GLU A 14 -10.05 15.02 0.45
C GLU A 14 -10.42 15.65 -0.91
N SER A 15 -11.00 14.87 -1.83
CA SER A 15 -11.28 15.36 -3.17
C SER A 15 -12.43 14.62 -3.87
N PRO A 16 -13.34 15.34 -4.56
CA PRO A 16 -14.30 14.74 -5.48
C PRO A 16 -13.61 13.93 -6.61
N LEU A 17 -12.38 14.28 -6.98
CA LEU A 17 -11.61 13.52 -7.97
C LEU A 17 -11.31 12.12 -7.45
N TRP A 18 -10.77 12.00 -6.24
CA TRP A 18 -10.50 10.69 -5.62
C TRP A 18 -11.77 9.87 -5.36
N ALA A 19 -12.88 10.55 -5.08
CA ALA A 19 -14.17 9.89 -4.99
C ALA A 19 -14.61 9.29 -6.34
N ALA A 20 -14.32 9.97 -7.45
CA ALA A 20 -14.60 9.48 -8.80
C ALA A 20 -13.68 8.34 -9.24
N SER A 21 -12.45 8.27 -8.71
CA SER A 21 -11.48 7.20 -8.99
C SER A 21 -11.78 5.87 -8.26
N LEU A 22 -12.82 5.79 -7.44
CA LEU A 22 -13.16 4.56 -6.71
C LEU A 22 -13.65 3.46 -7.67
N ARG A 23 -13.22 2.22 -7.43
CA ARG A 23 -13.81 1.06 -8.11
C ARG A 23 -15.29 0.95 -7.73
N GLU A 24 -16.12 0.63 -8.73
CA GLU A 24 -17.53 0.31 -8.51
C GLU A 24 -17.70 -0.94 -7.63
N VAL A 25 -16.85 -1.95 -7.88
CA VAL A 25 -16.74 -3.18 -7.09
C VAL A 25 -15.32 -3.27 -6.52
N PRO A 26 -15.11 -2.88 -5.25
CA PRO A 26 -13.82 -3.02 -4.60
C PRO A 26 -13.42 -4.49 -4.43
N GLU A 27 -12.15 -4.78 -4.69
CA GLU A 27 -11.58 -6.13 -4.51
C GLU A 27 -10.67 -6.15 -3.28
N TRP A 28 -11.28 -5.83 -2.14
CA TRP A 28 -10.56 -5.63 -0.90
C TRP A 28 -10.17 -6.96 -0.24
N GLU A 29 -8.88 -7.14 -0.05
CA GLU A 29 -8.29 -8.01 0.97
C GLU A 29 -6.98 -7.39 1.47
N PRO A 30 -6.65 -7.51 2.77
CA PRO A 30 -5.34 -7.10 3.27
C PRO A 30 -4.25 -7.99 2.67
N ILE A 31 -3.14 -7.36 2.27
CA ILE A 31 -1.99 -8.04 1.67
C ILE A 31 -0.83 -8.05 2.66
N PHE A 32 -0.42 -6.89 3.18
CA PHE A 32 0.72 -6.80 4.11
C PHE A 32 0.33 -6.31 5.51
N GLY A 33 -0.88 -5.78 5.70
CA GLY A 33 -1.39 -5.30 6.98
C GLY A 33 -1.45 -6.39 8.06
N ASP A 34 -1.67 -7.65 7.66
CA ASP A 34 -1.69 -8.80 8.58
C ASP A 34 -0.28 -9.19 9.08
N LEU A 35 0.78 -8.63 8.49
CA LEU A 35 2.16 -8.93 8.86
C LEU A 35 2.73 -7.95 9.90
N VAL A 36 1.99 -6.88 10.23
CA VAL A 36 2.44 -5.79 11.12
C VAL A 36 1.53 -5.65 12.34
N PRO A 37 1.96 -4.93 13.40
CA PRO A 37 1.07 -4.58 14.50
C PRO A 37 -0.19 -3.84 14.02
N GLU A 38 -1.33 -4.06 14.69
CA GLU A 38 -2.63 -3.50 14.31
C GLU A 38 -2.61 -1.97 14.10
N ALA A 39 -1.86 -1.25 14.95
CA ALA A 39 -1.72 0.21 14.86
C ALA A 39 -1.05 0.69 13.56
N ILE A 40 -0.25 -0.16 12.91
CA ILE A 40 0.49 0.15 11.67
C ILE A 40 -0.31 -0.26 10.43
N ALA A 41 -1.19 -1.27 10.55
CA ALA A 41 -1.84 -1.94 9.43
C ALA A 41 -2.60 -0.98 8.49
N LEU A 42 -3.36 -0.03 9.04
CA LEU A 42 -4.09 0.95 8.22
C LEU A 42 -3.14 1.82 7.38
N GLY A 43 -2.06 2.32 7.98
CA GLY A 43 -1.06 3.11 7.27
C GLY A 43 -0.38 2.30 6.17
N LEU A 44 0.03 1.07 6.51
CA LEU A 44 0.73 0.18 5.56
C LEU A 44 -0.16 -0.19 4.37
N GLU A 45 -1.42 -0.51 4.61
CA GLU A 45 -2.36 -0.84 3.54
C GLU A 45 -2.73 0.37 2.68
N THR A 46 -2.70 1.58 3.24
CA THR A 46 -2.86 2.82 2.45
C THR A 46 -1.66 3.02 1.50
N VAL A 47 -0.43 2.84 2.01
CA VAL A 47 0.79 2.90 1.18
C VAL A 47 0.80 1.79 0.14
N TYR A 48 0.34 0.59 0.48
CA TYR A 48 0.28 -0.51 -0.48
C TYR A 48 -0.77 -0.26 -1.57
N GLU A 49 -1.90 0.37 -1.24
CA GLU A 49 -2.87 0.82 -2.25
C GLU A 49 -2.26 1.85 -3.21
N ALA A 50 -1.48 2.81 -2.69
CA ALA A 50 -0.73 3.74 -3.52
C ALA A 50 0.24 3.04 -4.48
N TYR A 51 0.97 2.04 -3.96
CA TYR A 51 1.89 1.23 -4.75
C TYR A 51 1.17 0.52 -5.90
N LEU A 52 -0.01 -0.05 -5.65
CA LEU A 52 -0.82 -0.68 -6.68
C LEU A 52 -1.33 0.33 -7.71
N VAL A 53 -1.78 1.51 -7.27
CA VAL A 53 -2.19 2.59 -8.19
C VAL A 53 -1.05 3.01 -9.13
N HIS A 54 0.20 3.01 -8.65
CA HIS A 54 1.37 3.32 -9.49
C HIS A 54 1.83 2.17 -10.40
N TYR A 55 1.79 0.93 -9.92
CA TYR A 55 2.56 -0.17 -10.53
C TYR A 55 1.78 -1.47 -10.77
N GLY A 56 0.50 -1.53 -10.41
CA GLY A 56 -0.28 -2.75 -10.46
C GLY A 56 -1.77 -2.49 -10.65
N ASP A 57 -2.58 -3.40 -10.11
CA ASP A 57 -4.04 -3.31 -10.11
C ASP A 57 -4.54 -2.89 -8.72
N GLY A 58 -5.02 -1.64 -8.58
CA GLY A 58 -5.54 -1.09 -7.34
C GLY A 58 -6.76 -1.85 -6.82
N ARG A 59 -6.88 -2.03 -5.50
CA ARG A 59 -7.99 -2.82 -4.90
C ARG A 59 -9.24 -1.98 -4.68
N LEU A 60 -9.04 -0.70 -4.37
CA LEU A 60 -10.08 0.27 -4.02
C LEU A 60 -10.25 1.31 -5.12
N PHE A 61 -9.19 1.60 -5.87
CA PHE A 61 -9.18 2.65 -6.88
C PHE A 61 -8.86 2.12 -8.28
N ALA A 62 -9.48 2.72 -9.27
CA ALA A 62 -9.25 2.54 -10.70
C ALA A 62 -9.29 3.93 -11.37
N PRO A 63 -8.21 4.72 -11.24
CA PRO A 63 -8.14 6.06 -11.83
C PRO A 63 -8.34 6.01 -13.35
N ALA A 64 -8.93 7.06 -13.91
CA ALA A 64 -9.37 7.07 -15.31
C ALA A 64 -8.21 7.07 -16.32
N ASP A 65 -7.07 7.67 -15.95
CA ASP A 65 -5.89 7.80 -16.79
C ASP A 65 -4.57 7.79 -15.97
N PRO A 66 -3.41 7.67 -16.65
CA PRO A 66 -2.11 7.59 -15.97
C PRO A 66 -1.71 8.86 -15.20
N ASP A 67 -2.13 10.05 -15.61
CA ASP A 67 -1.79 11.29 -14.92
C ASP A 67 -2.57 11.38 -13.60
N GLU A 68 -3.84 10.99 -13.61
CA GLU A 68 -4.65 10.84 -12.39
C GLU A 68 -4.07 9.77 -11.46
N ALA A 69 -3.60 8.63 -12.01
CA ALA A 69 -2.97 7.57 -11.22
C ALA A 69 -1.73 8.05 -10.46
N VAL A 70 -0.88 8.86 -11.09
CA VAL A 70 0.30 9.45 -10.43
C VAL A 70 -0.12 10.29 -9.22
N LEU A 71 -1.06 11.22 -9.42
CA LEU A 71 -1.49 12.11 -8.35
C LEU A 71 -2.24 11.39 -7.23
N LEU A 72 -3.06 10.39 -7.58
CA LEU A 72 -3.78 9.57 -6.59
C LEU A 72 -2.81 8.73 -5.76
N GLY A 73 -1.83 8.13 -6.42
CA GLY A 73 -0.77 7.38 -5.76
C GLY A 73 0.03 8.25 -4.79
N ASP A 74 0.45 9.45 -5.21
CA ASP A 74 1.17 10.40 -4.37
C ASP A 74 0.35 10.82 -3.13
N TYR A 75 -0.95 11.10 -3.32
CA TYR A 75 -1.87 11.37 -2.21
C TYR A 75 -1.92 10.20 -1.23
N LEU A 76 -2.14 8.97 -1.72
CA LEU A 76 -2.25 7.79 -0.88
C LEU A 76 -0.93 7.48 -0.15
N TYR A 77 0.22 7.66 -0.80
CA TYR A 77 1.52 7.53 -0.14
C TYR A 77 1.67 8.54 0.99
N ALA A 78 1.46 9.83 0.71
CA ALA A 78 1.57 10.87 1.73
C ALA A 78 0.63 10.61 2.91
N HIS A 79 -0.62 10.25 2.62
CA HIS A 79 -1.63 10.00 3.64
C HIS A 79 -1.36 8.72 4.46
N GLY A 80 -0.87 7.67 3.82
CA GLY A 80 -0.41 6.45 4.50
C GLY A 80 0.80 6.72 5.40
N LEU A 81 1.76 7.51 4.95
CA LEU A 81 2.95 7.89 5.73
C LEU A 81 2.59 8.73 6.96
N VAL A 82 1.59 9.61 6.90
CA VAL A 82 1.09 10.34 8.08
C VAL A 82 0.61 9.35 9.15
N ARG A 83 -0.20 8.35 8.77
CA ARG A 83 -0.69 7.32 9.70
C ARG A 83 0.43 6.45 10.27
N ILE A 84 1.42 6.10 9.45
CA ILE A 84 2.62 5.38 9.90
C ILE A 84 3.41 6.22 10.90
N ALA A 85 3.57 7.52 10.66
CA ALA A 85 4.28 8.41 11.55
C ALA A 85 3.56 8.58 12.90
N GLU A 86 2.22 8.64 12.90
CA GLU A 86 1.41 8.71 14.13
C GLU A 86 1.55 7.46 14.99
N ALA A 87 1.61 6.27 14.37
CA ALA A 87 1.65 5.00 15.09
C ALA A 87 3.07 4.52 15.43
N GLY A 88 4.04 4.73 14.55
CA GLY A 88 5.41 4.18 14.65
C GLY A 88 6.52 5.24 14.68
N GLY A 89 6.18 6.52 14.56
CA GLY A 89 7.13 7.63 14.59
C GLY A 89 8.10 7.67 13.40
N VAL A 90 9.12 8.52 13.54
CA VAL A 90 10.18 8.72 12.52
C VAL A 90 10.89 7.41 12.11
N PRO A 91 11.21 6.46 13.02
CA PRO A 91 11.83 5.21 12.62
C PRO A 91 10.97 4.38 11.64
N ALA A 92 9.65 4.34 11.86
CA ALA A 92 8.74 3.64 10.95
C ALA A 92 8.67 4.32 9.58
N VAL A 93 8.67 5.66 9.54
CA VAL A 93 8.75 6.41 8.27
C VAL A 93 10.05 6.11 7.52
N ALA A 94 11.17 5.92 8.22
CA ALA A 94 12.44 5.56 7.59
C ALA A 94 12.38 4.19 6.88
N VAL A 95 11.77 3.19 7.54
CA VAL A 95 11.52 1.87 6.94
C VAL A 95 10.65 1.99 5.69
N MET A 96 9.59 2.81 5.75
CA MET A 96 8.72 3.03 4.59
C MET A 96 9.42 3.75 3.44
N ALA A 97 10.29 4.72 3.73
CA ALA A 97 11.05 5.43 2.72
C ALA A 97 12.02 4.49 1.99
N GLU A 98 12.70 3.60 2.73
CA GLU A 98 13.57 2.58 2.16
C GLU A 98 12.80 1.58 1.28
N LEU A 99 11.63 1.13 1.75
CA LEU A 99 10.73 0.28 0.96
C LEU A 99 10.31 0.95 -0.34
N ILE A 100 9.78 2.17 -0.28
CA ILE A 100 9.29 2.90 -1.45
C ILE A 100 10.42 3.11 -2.47
N ALA A 101 11.60 3.51 -2.02
CA ALA A 101 12.78 3.66 -2.88
C ALA A 101 13.19 2.34 -3.53
N THR A 102 13.21 1.24 -2.76
CA THR A 102 13.55 -0.10 -3.27
C THR A 102 12.56 -0.55 -4.32
N CYS A 103 11.25 -0.45 -4.05
CA CYS A 103 10.20 -0.80 -5.00
C CYS A 103 10.27 0.04 -6.27
N ALA A 104 10.44 1.36 -6.16
CA ALA A 104 10.57 2.25 -7.31
C ALA A 104 11.79 1.88 -8.18
N SER A 105 12.93 1.55 -7.55
CA SER A 105 14.14 1.10 -8.24
C SER A 105 13.91 -0.21 -8.99
N LEU A 106 13.32 -1.22 -8.34
CA LEU A 106 13.01 -2.50 -8.96
C LEU A 106 12.06 -2.34 -10.15
N ARG A 107 11.02 -1.52 -10.00
CA ARG A 107 10.05 -1.25 -11.08
C ARG A 107 10.68 -0.50 -12.25
N ALA A 108 11.56 0.47 -11.99
CA ALA A 108 12.29 1.15 -13.05
C ALA A 108 13.25 0.21 -13.81
N ALA A 109 13.82 -0.77 -13.12
CA ALA A 109 14.71 -1.77 -13.71
C ALA A 109 13.96 -2.95 -14.38
N GLY A 110 12.64 -3.07 -14.18
CA GLY A 110 11.86 -4.24 -14.61
C GLY A 110 12.22 -5.52 -13.84
N GLU A 111 12.74 -5.37 -12.62
CA GLU A 111 13.19 -6.46 -11.77
C GLU A 111 12.10 -6.89 -10.77
N ARG A 112 12.18 -8.14 -10.33
CA ARG A 112 11.32 -8.72 -9.29
C ARG A 112 11.96 -8.52 -7.92
N GLY A 113 11.17 -8.56 -6.85
CA GLY A 113 11.68 -8.54 -5.48
C GLY A 113 10.96 -7.58 -4.55
N ASP A 114 10.00 -6.82 -5.08
CA ASP A 114 9.09 -5.97 -4.34
C ASP A 114 8.35 -6.75 -3.25
N ALA A 115 7.85 -7.95 -3.54
CA ALA A 115 7.20 -8.81 -2.53
C ALA A 115 8.10 -9.08 -1.32
N THR A 116 9.40 -9.33 -1.55
CA THR A 116 10.38 -9.54 -0.48
C THR A 116 10.61 -8.24 0.30
N ALA A 117 10.79 -7.12 -0.40
CA ALA A 117 10.98 -5.82 0.24
C ALA A 117 9.80 -5.44 1.16
N TRP A 118 8.56 -5.74 0.74
CA TRP A 118 7.37 -5.54 1.58
C TRP A 118 7.38 -6.39 2.85
N VAL A 119 7.82 -7.65 2.78
CA VAL A 119 7.95 -8.53 3.96
C VAL A 119 9.05 -8.03 4.91
N GLU A 120 10.19 -7.59 4.36
CA GLU A 120 11.28 -7.00 5.15
C GLU A 120 10.84 -5.72 5.86
N ALA A 121 10.11 -4.85 5.16
CA ALA A 121 9.52 -3.65 5.75
C ALA A 121 8.52 -4.00 6.86
N ALA A 122 7.65 -5.00 6.67
CA ALA A 122 6.73 -5.44 7.72
C ALA A 122 7.48 -5.87 8.99
N ARG A 123 8.61 -6.59 8.85
CA ARG A 123 9.49 -6.92 9.98
C ARG A 123 10.12 -5.67 10.60
N GLY A 124 10.60 -4.74 9.79
CA GLY A 124 11.15 -3.45 10.24
C GLY A 124 10.14 -2.59 11.00
N LEU A 125 8.84 -2.76 10.73
CA LEU A 125 7.73 -2.10 11.42
C LEU A 125 7.29 -2.83 12.70
N GLY A 126 8.05 -3.83 13.16
CA GLY A 126 7.76 -4.61 14.37
C GLY A 126 6.88 -5.83 14.14
N GLY A 127 6.65 -6.22 12.89
CA GLY A 127 5.96 -7.45 12.53
C GLY A 127 6.78 -8.71 12.82
N THR A 128 6.10 -9.76 13.28
CA THR A 128 6.68 -11.10 13.44
C THR A 128 5.87 -12.15 12.67
N PRO A 129 5.70 -12.00 11.34
CA PRO A 129 4.88 -12.92 10.57
C PRO A 129 5.52 -14.31 10.47
N ASP A 130 4.67 -15.33 10.51
CA ASP A 130 5.05 -16.71 10.21
C ASP A 130 5.10 -16.99 8.70
N ASP A 131 5.61 -18.16 8.33
CA ASP A 131 5.80 -18.55 6.93
C ASP A 131 4.46 -18.65 6.15
N ALA A 132 3.37 -19.00 6.83
CA ALA A 132 2.06 -19.11 6.19
C ALA A 132 1.50 -17.72 5.86
N GLN A 133 1.64 -16.76 6.79
CA GLN A 133 1.25 -15.37 6.58
C GLN A 133 2.06 -14.74 5.44
N ILE A 134 3.37 -14.98 5.40
CA ILE A 134 4.27 -14.50 4.34
C ILE A 134 3.87 -15.08 2.98
N SER A 135 3.67 -16.39 2.91
CA SER A 135 3.27 -17.08 1.67
C SER A 135 1.94 -16.54 1.12
N ALA A 136 0.95 -16.34 2.01
CA ALA A 136 -0.33 -15.76 1.63
C ALA A 136 -0.18 -14.32 1.09
N ALA A 137 0.59 -13.47 1.78
CA ALA A 137 0.84 -12.09 1.34
C ALA A 137 1.52 -12.03 -0.03
N ILE A 138 2.57 -12.84 -0.25
CA ILE A 138 3.29 -12.92 -1.53
C ILE A 138 2.35 -13.41 -2.65
N SER A 139 1.52 -14.41 -2.38
CA SER A 139 0.55 -14.93 -3.36
C SER A 139 -0.46 -13.86 -3.78
N ARG A 140 -1.02 -13.11 -2.82
CA ARG A 140 -1.97 -12.02 -3.11
C ARG A 140 -1.29 -10.87 -3.86
N HIS A 141 -0.10 -10.48 -3.43
CA HIS A 141 0.70 -9.46 -4.10
C HIS A 141 0.95 -9.83 -5.58
N SER A 142 1.36 -11.08 -5.83
CA SER A 142 1.65 -11.58 -7.18
C SER A 142 0.43 -11.57 -8.10
N ALA A 143 -0.78 -11.69 -7.55
CA ALA A 143 -2.02 -11.60 -8.33
C ALA A 143 -2.34 -10.16 -8.79
N ARG A 144 -1.72 -9.15 -8.16
CA ARG A 144 -2.01 -7.72 -8.37
C ARG A 144 -0.93 -7.00 -9.18
N VAL A 145 0.27 -7.56 -9.25
CA VAL A 145 1.37 -7.00 -10.03
C VAL A 145 1.57 -7.86 -11.28
N ALA A 146 1.46 -7.25 -12.47
CA ALA A 146 1.74 -7.97 -13.71
C ALA A 146 3.20 -8.45 -13.73
N SER A 147 3.40 -9.69 -14.20
CA SER A 147 4.66 -10.45 -14.22
C SER A 147 5.65 -10.04 -15.29
#